data_AF-A0A9X2AHQ1-F1
#
_entry.id   AF-A0A9X2AHQ1-F1
#
_cell.length_a   1.000
_cell.length_b   1.000
_cell.length_c   1.000
_cell.angle_alpha   90.00
_cell.angle_beta   90.00
_cell.angle_gamma   90.00
#
_symmetry.space_group_name_H-M   'P 1'
#
loop_
_entity.id
_entity.type
_entity.pdbx_description
1 polymer ?
#
loop_
_entity_poly.entity_id
_entity_poly.type
_entity_poly.pdbx_seq_one_letter_code
_entity_poly.pdbx_strand_id
1 'polypeptide(L)'
;MALLTTQLRAVGLFYRGVAPFMLGISGLILLAVLLPAIHEGWSDGLLPGLLLTKLATAPVVWYLSEQLRPGQYWFYFNLHMSRRRLWAGVVALDGGLFLGGALLMRTVLS
;
A
#
# COMPACT_ATOMS: atom_id res chain seq x y z
N MET A 1 10.72 -15.10 -18.22
CA MET A 1 11.36 -13.89 -17.67
C MET A 1 10.67 -12.60 -18.12
N ALA A 2 10.54 -12.32 -19.43
CA ALA A 2 9.97 -11.05 -19.94
C ALA A 2 8.54 -10.73 -19.46
N LEU A 3 7.62 -11.72 -19.43
CA LEU A 3 6.23 -11.50 -19.01
C LEU A 3 6.09 -11.09 -17.54
N LEU A 4 6.85 -11.74 -16.64
CA LEU A 4 6.83 -11.42 -15.21
C LEU A 4 7.35 -10.00 -14.96
N THR A 5 8.44 -9.61 -15.63
CA THR A 5 8.99 -8.26 -15.52
C THR A 5 8.04 -7.20 -16.06
N THR A 6 7.33 -7.48 -17.16
CA THR A 6 6.29 -6.57 -17.67
C THR A 6 5.16 -6.43 -16.67
N GLN A 7 4.75 -7.52 -16.02
CA GLN A 7 3.70 -7.48 -15.01
C GLN A 7 4.10 -6.67 -13.78
N LEU A 8 5.32 -6.88 -13.27
CA LEU A 8 5.85 -6.10 -12.14
C LEU A 8 5.97 -4.61 -12.48
N ARG A 9 6.45 -4.28 -13.68
CA ARG A 9 6.50 -2.90 -14.17
C ARG A 9 5.10 -2.28 -14.27
N ALA A 10 4.12 -3.03 -14.78
CA ALA A 10 2.74 -2.57 -14.85
C ALA A 10 2.18 -2.25 -13.46
N VAL A 11 2.41 -3.12 -12.47
CA VAL A 11 2.02 -2.86 -11.07
C VAL A 11 2.74 -1.63 -10.53
N GLY A 12 4.04 -1.48 -10.75
CA GLY A 12 4.80 -0.32 -10.27
C GLY A 12 4.33 1.01 -10.90
N LEU A 13 4.08 1.01 -12.21
CA LEU A 13 3.53 2.18 -12.92
C LEU A 13 2.13 2.54 -12.41
N PHE A 14 1.29 1.53 -12.17
CA PHE A 14 -0.05 1.74 -11.62
C PHE A 14 0.04 2.25 -10.17
N TYR A 15 0.90 1.64 -9.34
CA TYR A 15 1.15 2.06 -7.96
C TYR A 15 1.56 3.53 -7.87
N ARG A 16 2.45 4.00 -8.76
CA ARG A 16 2.86 5.42 -8.78
C ARG A 16 1.69 6.40 -8.86
N GLY A 17 0.58 6.03 -9.51
CA GLY A 17 -0.60 6.87 -9.60
C GLY A 17 -1.38 6.99 -8.29
N VAL A 18 -1.38 5.95 -7.46
CA VAL A 18 -2.12 5.87 -6.18
C VAL A 18 -1.22 6.00 -4.95
N ALA A 19 0.10 5.93 -5.13
CA ALA A 19 1.11 5.98 -4.08
C ALA A 19 0.98 7.21 -3.17
N PRO A 20 0.72 8.45 -3.66
CA PRO A 20 0.57 9.59 -2.77
C PRO A 20 -0.53 9.41 -1.71
N PHE A 21 -1.68 8.85 -2.11
CA PHE A 21 -2.78 8.54 -1.19
C PHE A 21 -2.41 7.40 -0.24
N MET A 22 -1.86 6.31 -0.78
CA MET A 22 -1.50 5.14 0.00
C MET A 22 -0.41 5.44 1.03
N LEU A 23 0.65 6.15 0.64
CA LEU A 23 1.75 6.56 1.51
C LEU A 23 1.29 7.62 2.52
N GLY A 24 0.40 8.53 2.13
CA GLY A 24 -0.21 9.49 3.06
C GLY A 24 -0.96 8.78 4.19
N ILE A 25 -1.81 7.80 3.85
CA ILE A 25 -2.52 6.96 4.83
C ILE A 25 -1.52 6.18 5.69
N SER A 26 -0.49 5.57 5.08
CA SER A 26 0.55 4.85 5.81
C SER A 26 1.25 5.74 6.82
N GLY A 27 1.68 6.94 6.42
CA GLY A 27 2.30 7.92 7.29
C GLY A 27 1.39 8.33 8.44
N LEU A 28 0.10 8.58 8.17
CA LEU A 28 -0.88 8.89 9.20
C LEU A 28 -1.02 7.76 10.22
N ILE A 29 -1.15 6.50 9.77
CA ILE A 29 -1.27 5.35 10.67
C ILE A 29 -0.01 5.21 11.53
N LEU A 30 1.18 5.29 10.92
CA LEU A 30 2.45 5.14 11.63
C LEU A 30 2.68 6.27 12.64
N LEU A 31 2.46 7.52 12.24
CA LEU A 31 2.69 8.68 13.11
C LEU A 31 1.62 8.84 14.18
N ALA A 32 0.36 8.51 13.90
CA ALA A 32 -0.73 8.69 14.87
C ALA A 32 -0.86 7.52 15.85
N VAL A 33 -0.42 6.31 15.48
CA VAL A 33 -0.61 5.10 16.30
C VAL A 33 0.71 4.48 16.72
N LEU A 34 1.60 4.18 15.76
CA LEU A 34 2.84 3.46 16.10
C LEU A 34 3.85 4.35 16.85
N LEU A 35 4.00 5.63 16.45
CA LEU A 35 4.93 6.55 17.11
C LEU A 35 4.61 6.71 18.61
N PRO A 36 3.37 7.06 19.03
CA PRO A 36 3.05 7.18 20.45
C PRO A 36 3.17 5.84 21.19
N ALA A 37 2.77 4.74 20.56
CA ALA A 37 2.85 3.41 21.16
C ALA A 37 4.29 2.98 21.48
N ILE A 38 5.25 3.37 20.64
CA ILE A 38 6.68 3.15 20.92
C ILE A 38 7.12 4.00 22.10
N HIS A 39 6.81 5.30 22.10
CA HIS A 39 7.20 6.22 23.17
C HIS A 39 6.61 5.86 24.54
N GLU A 40 5.38 5.33 24.57
CA GLU A 40 4.68 4.93 25.79
C GLU A 40 4.91 3.46 26.18
N GLY A 41 5.66 2.69 25.37
CA GLY A 41 6.08 1.33 25.70
C GLY A 41 5.04 0.23 25.53
N TRP A 42 3.94 0.47 24.79
CA TRP A 42 2.90 -0.53 24.52
C TRP A 42 2.84 -0.99 23.05
N SER A 43 3.92 -0.79 22.29
CA SER A 43 3.98 -1.14 20.87
C SER A 43 3.94 -2.66 20.56
N ASP A 44 4.13 -3.50 21.57
CA ASP A 44 4.19 -4.95 21.40
C ASP A 44 2.86 -5.54 20.94
N GLY A 45 2.91 -6.35 19.88
CA GLY A 45 1.73 -7.00 19.30
C GLY A 45 0.86 -6.11 18.41
N LEU A 46 1.18 -4.82 18.20
CA LEU A 46 0.39 -3.92 17.36
C LEU A 46 0.51 -4.17 15.86
N LEU A 47 1.64 -4.71 15.39
CA LEU A 47 1.94 -4.82 13.96
C LEU A 47 0.85 -5.53 13.12
N PRO A 48 0.29 -6.68 13.56
CA PRO A 48 -0.81 -7.32 12.82
C PRO A 48 -2.06 -6.45 12.74
N GLY A 49 -2.41 -5.76 13.84
CA GLY A 49 -3.55 -4.84 13.87
C GLY A 49 -3.36 -3.67 12.91
N LEU A 50 -2.18 -3.05 12.93
CA LEU A 50 -1.82 -1.96 12.02
C LEU A 50 -1.86 -2.39 10.56
N LEU A 51 -1.38 -3.59 10.24
CA LEU A 51 -1.47 -4.14 8.89
C LEU A 51 -2.93 -4.34 8.46
N LEU A 52 -3.77 -4.90 9.32
CA LEU A 52 -5.20 -5.08 9.03
C LEU A 52 -5.90 -3.73 8.80
N THR A 53 -5.62 -2.74 9.65
CA THR A 53 -6.11 -1.36 9.46
C THR A 53 -5.66 -0.81 8.12
N LYS A 54 -4.39 -0.99 7.76
CA LYS A 54 -3.85 -0.55 6.47
C LYS A 54 -4.55 -1.23 5.30
N LEU A 55 -4.74 -2.55 5.35
CA LEU A 55 -5.46 -3.30 4.30
C LEU A 55 -6.93 -2.87 4.20
N ALA A 56 -7.57 -2.53 5.31
CA ALA A 56 -8.93 -2.01 5.34
C ALA A 56 -9.08 -0.64 4.64
N THR A 57 -7.99 0.11 4.45
CA THR A 57 -8.02 1.37 3.68
C THR A 57 -7.99 1.17 2.16
N ALA A 58 -7.61 -0.02 1.68
CA ALA A 58 -7.47 -0.29 0.25
C ALA A 58 -8.77 -0.15 -0.55
N PRO A 59 -9.95 -0.61 -0.09
CA PRO A 59 -11.22 -0.41 -0.80
C PRO A 59 -11.58 1.07 -0.98
N VAL A 60 -11.25 1.92 0.00
CA VAL A 60 -11.52 3.37 -0.06
C VAL A 60 -10.66 4.01 -1.15
N VAL A 61 -9.36 3.71 -1.17
CA VAL A 61 -8.44 4.23 -2.20
C VAL A 61 -8.81 3.69 -3.57
N TRP A 62 -9.23 2.43 -3.66
CA TRP A 62 -9.74 1.86 -4.90
C TRP A 62 -10.95 2.63 -5.42
N TYR A 63 -11.97 2.81 -4.59
CA TYR A 63 -13.18 3.55 -4.97
C TYR A 63 -12.86 4.98 -5.44
N LEU A 64 -12.04 5.72 -4.69
CA LEU A 64 -11.65 7.08 -5.07
C LEU A 64 -10.85 7.12 -6.37
N SER A 65 -9.98 6.14 -6.57
CA SER A 65 -9.20 6.01 -7.80
C SER A 65 -10.11 5.81 -9.03
N GLU A 66 -11.19 5.03 -8.89
CA GLU A 66 -12.13 4.82 -10.00
C GLU A 66 -12.92 6.07 -10.36
N GLN A 67 -13.31 6.86 -9.36
CA GLN A 67 -14.03 8.11 -9.57
C GLN A 67 -13.13 9.18 -10.20
N LEU A 68 -11.89 9.31 -9.71
CA LEU A 68 -10.98 10.38 -10.13
C LEU A 68 -10.27 10.07 -11.45
N ARG A 69 -10.08 8.79 -11.81
CA ARG A 69 -9.32 8.38 -12.99
C ARG A 69 -9.98 7.20 -13.73
N PRO A 70 -11.20 7.34 -14.25
CA PRO A 70 -11.94 6.24 -14.87
C PRO A 70 -11.23 5.59 -16.06
N GLY A 71 -10.36 6.33 -16.77
CA GLY A 71 -9.58 5.86 -17.92
C GLY A 71 -8.26 5.16 -17.59
N GLN A 72 -7.85 5.05 -16.33
CA GLN A 72 -6.50 4.59 -15.99
C GLN A 72 -6.18 3.14 -16.41
N TYR A 73 -7.21 2.30 -16.60
CA TYR A 73 -7.04 0.87 -16.89
C TYR A 73 -6.76 0.54 -18.35
N TRP A 74 -7.07 1.44 -19.29
CA TRP A 74 -6.98 1.15 -20.72
C TRP A 74 -5.60 0.68 -21.14
N PHE A 75 -4.54 1.34 -20.64
CA PHE A 75 -3.16 0.96 -20.90
C PHE A 75 -2.84 -0.47 -20.42
N TYR A 76 -3.33 -0.86 -19.25
CA TYR A 76 -2.99 -2.14 -18.63
C TYR A 76 -3.81 -3.31 -19.18
N PHE A 77 -5.02 -3.07 -19.70
CA PHE A 77 -5.77 -4.09 -20.41
C PHE A 77 -5.03 -4.59 -21.66
N ASN A 78 -4.35 -3.70 -22.38
CA ASN A 78 -3.49 -4.06 -23.52
C ASN A 78 -2.28 -4.93 -23.10
N LEU A 79 -1.91 -4.89 -21.82
CA LEU A 79 -0.86 -5.74 -21.23
C LEU A 79 -1.42 -7.06 -20.66
N HIS A 80 -2.67 -7.42 -20.97
CA HIS A 80 -3.39 -8.58 -20.43
C HIS A 80 -3.48 -8.60 -18.90
N MET A 81 -3.41 -7.43 -18.25
CA MET A 81 -3.57 -7.28 -16.82
C MET A 81 -5.02 -6.94 -16.47
N SER A 82 -5.66 -7.80 -15.67
CA SER A 82 -6.99 -7.51 -15.14
C SER A 82 -6.90 -6.48 -14.01
N ARG A 83 -7.97 -5.69 -13.82
CA ARG A 83 -8.05 -4.69 -12.74
C ARG A 83 -7.79 -5.32 -11.37
N ARG A 84 -8.38 -6.49 -11.11
CA ARG A 84 -8.18 -7.24 -9.86
C ARG A 84 -6.72 -7.58 -9.62
N ARG A 85 -5.99 -7.99 -10.67
CA ARG A 85 -4.58 -8.36 -10.56
C ARG A 85 -3.68 -7.15 -10.28
N LEU A 86 -3.98 -6.00 -10.90
CA LEU A 86 -3.28 -4.74 -10.60
C LEU A 86 -3.49 -4.32 -9.15
N TRP A 87 -4.74 -4.31 -8.67
CA TRP A 87 -5.06 -3.94 -7.30
C TRP A 87 -4.51 -4.91 -6.28
N ALA A 88 -4.58 -6.22 -6.53
CA ALA A 88 -3.93 -7.20 -5.67
C ALA A 88 -2.41 -6.96 -5.57
N GLY A 89 -1.76 -6.66 -6.70
CA GLY A 89 -0.34 -6.29 -6.73
C GLY A 89 -0.04 -5.01 -5.96
N VAL A 90 -0.85 -3.98 -6.12
CA VAL A 90 -0.72 -2.72 -5.36
C VAL A 90 -0.90 -2.92 -3.87
N VAL A 91 -1.94 -3.64 -3.45
CA VAL A 91 -2.21 -3.91 -2.02
C VAL A 91 -1.07 -4.73 -1.41
N ALA A 92 -0.58 -5.74 -2.12
CA ALA A 92 0.56 -6.54 -1.65
C ALA A 92 1.84 -5.70 -1.54
N LEU A 93 2.16 -4.91 -2.57
CA LEU A 93 3.33 -4.04 -2.58
C LEU A 93 3.26 -2.99 -1.46
N ASP A 94 2.14 -2.29 -1.36
CA ASP A 94 1.94 -1.22 -0.39
C ASP A 94 1.86 -1.73 1.05
N GLY A 95 1.22 -2.88 1.25
CA GLY A 95 1.22 -3.57 2.55
C GLY A 95 2.64 -4.01 2.96
N GLY A 96 3.44 -4.50 2.01
CA GLY A 96 4.85 -4.82 2.23
C GLY A 96 5.69 -3.59 2.60
N LEU A 97 5.51 -2.48 1.89
CA LEU A 97 6.17 -1.20 2.20
C LEU A 97 5.75 -0.67 3.58
N PHE A 98 4.46 -0.76 3.92
CA PHE A 98 3.95 -0.38 5.23
C PHE A 98 4.57 -1.21 6.35
N LEU A 99 4.61 -2.54 6.20
CA LEU A 99 5.26 -3.42 7.18
C LEU A 99 6.75 -3.13 7.32
N GLY A 100 7.46 -2.95 6.22
CA GLY A 100 8.87 -2.59 6.23
C GLY A 100 9.12 -1.28 6.96
N GLY A 101 8.29 -0.26 6.68
CA GLY A 101 8.34 1.03 7.37
C GLY A 101 8.04 0.92 8.88
N ALA A 102 7.01 0.16 9.25
CA ALA A 102 6.65 -0.07 10.64
C ALA A 102 7.76 -0.79 11.41
N LEU A 103 8.35 -1.83 10.82
CA LEU A 103 9.49 -2.56 11.40
C LEU A 103 10.71 -1.66 11.55
N LEU A 104 11.08 -0.93 10.50
CA LEU A 104 12.20 0.00 10.54
C LEU A 104 12.01 1.05 11.65
N MET A 105 10.83 1.66 11.72
CA MET A 105 10.49 2.64 12.73
C MET A 105 10.59 2.07 14.14
N ARG A 106 10.06 0.86 14.37
CA ARG A 106 10.20 0.17 15.65
C ARG A 106 11.67 -0.07 15.99
N THR A 107 12.47 -0.58 15.07
CA THR A 107 13.90 -0.86 15.32
C THR A 107 14.76 0.37 15.57
N VAL A 108 14.37 1.53 15.02
CA VAL A 108 15.13 2.79 15.15
C VAL A 108 14.73 3.56 16.41
N LEU A 109 13.48 3.43 16.87
CA LEU A 109 12.91 4.24 17.94
C LEU A 109 12.68 3.49 19.26
N SER A 110 12.81 2.16 19.28
CA SER A 110 12.86 1.34 20.50
C SER A 110 14.23 1.43 21.16
#